data_AF-A0A0H5Q6I7-F1
#
_entry.id   AF-A0A0H5Q6I7-F1
#
_cell.length_a   1.000
_cell.length_b   1.000
_cell.length_c   1.000
_cell.angle_alpha   90.00
_cell.angle_beta   90.00
_cell.angle_gamma   90.00
#
_symmetry.space_group_name_H-M   'P 1'
#
loop_
_entity.id
_entity.type
_entity.pdbx_description
1 polymer ?
#
loop_
_entity_poly.entity_id
_entity_poly.type
_entity_poly.pdbx_seq_one_letter_code
_entity_poly.pdbx_strand_id
1 'polypeptide(L)'
;MKIVKEPKYNKEERVVFKWNDDIIEGTIFIIDSLGCFDCYMEQPSYDILGKDKHNNDTLTLFKHIPESDIIEKSKVQDSKELIELKKHMSERRTKI
;
A
#
# COMPACT_ATOMS: atom_id res chain seq x y z
N MET A 1 26.24 9.88 7.33
CA MET A 1 25.36 8.71 7.13
C MET A 1 23.96 9.12 7.56
N LYS A 2 22.98 9.13 6.65
CA LYS A 2 21.58 9.25 7.06
C LYS A 2 21.20 7.93 7.71
N ILE A 3 20.75 8.00 8.96
CA ILE A 3 20.31 6.83 9.72
C ILE A 3 18.96 6.45 9.13
N VAL A 4 18.84 5.25 8.54
CA VAL A 4 17.53 4.70 8.20
C VAL A 4 16.78 4.51 9.52
N LYS A 5 15.59 5.10 9.62
CA LYS A 5 14.76 4.94 10.81
C LYS A 5 14.36 3.48 10.99
N GLU A 6 14.12 3.09 12.24
CA GLU A 6 13.56 1.77 12.52
C GLU A 6 12.24 1.57 11.77
N PRO A 7 12.00 0.39 11.18
CA PRO A 7 10.76 0.07 10.48
C PRO A 7 9.56 0.18 11.41
N LYS A 8 8.54 0.90 10.94
CA LYS A 8 7.28 1.09 11.67
C LYS A 8 6.42 -0.17 11.71
N TYR A 9 6.50 -0.99 10.67
CA TYR A 9 5.68 -2.18 10.49
C TYR A 9 6.49 -3.47 10.63
N ASN A 10 5.83 -4.52 11.12
CA ASN A 10 6.46 -5.81 11.40
C ASN A 10 6.22 -6.84 10.30
N LYS A 11 7.04 -7.89 10.29
CA LYS A 11 6.83 -9.06 9.44
C LYS A 11 5.50 -9.71 9.83
N GLU A 12 4.78 -10.25 8.84
CA GLU A 12 3.44 -10.87 8.98
C GLU A 12 2.32 -9.88 9.33
N GLU A 13 2.63 -8.58 9.45
CA GLU A 13 1.62 -7.56 9.66
C GLU A 13 0.81 -7.31 8.39
N ARG A 14 -0.52 -7.19 8.56
CA ARG A 14 -1.43 -6.78 7.49
C ARG A 14 -1.45 -5.28 7.32
N VAL A 15 -1.17 -4.83 6.10
CA VAL A 15 -1.09 -3.44 5.72
C VAL A 15 -1.87 -3.15 4.45
N VAL A 16 -2.19 -1.88 4.26
CA VAL A 16 -2.76 -1.34 3.03
C VAL A 16 -1.73 -0.41 2.43
N PHE A 17 -1.43 -0.54 1.15
CA PHE A 17 -0.37 0.22 0.50
C PHE A 17 -0.78 0.66 -0.91
N LYS A 18 -0.10 1.68 -1.41
CA LYS A 18 -0.23 2.15 -2.79
C LYS A 18 0.67 1.35 -3.71
N TRP A 19 0.15 0.98 -4.87
CA TRP A 19 0.92 0.38 -5.95
C TRP A 19 0.39 0.91 -7.27
N ASN A 20 1.19 1.70 -7.99
CA ASN A 20 0.72 2.50 -9.12
C ASN A 20 -0.51 3.33 -8.73
N ASP A 21 -1.63 3.18 -9.45
CA ASP A 21 -2.90 3.88 -9.20
C ASP A 21 -3.84 3.10 -8.26
N ASP A 22 -3.37 1.98 -7.68
CA ASP A 22 -4.19 1.10 -6.85
C ASP A 22 -3.88 1.19 -5.35
N ILE A 23 -4.87 0.75 -4.58
CA ILE A 23 -4.76 0.50 -3.15
C ILE A 23 -4.94 -0.99 -2.92
N ILE A 24 -3.92 -1.63 -2.37
CA ILE A 24 -3.83 -3.08 -2.20
C ILE A 24 -3.71 -3.39 -0.71
N GLU A 25 -4.43 -4.43 -0.25
CA GLU A 25 -4.23 -5.03 1.07
C GLU A 25 -3.31 -6.25 0.93
N GLY A 26 -2.32 -6.34 1.81
CA GLY A 26 -1.38 -7.46 1.82
C GLY A 26 -0.71 -7.67 3.17
N THR A 27 0.14 -8.68 3.22
CA THR A 27 0.90 -9.06 4.41
C THR A 27 2.38 -8.83 4.17
N ILE A 28 3.07 -8.15 5.09
CA ILE A 28 4.51 -7.94 5.00
C ILE A 28 5.22 -9.29 5.08
N PHE A 29 6.01 -9.60 4.07
CA PHE A 29 6.77 -10.84 3.96
C PHE A 29 8.26 -10.63 4.23
N ILE A 30 8.82 -9.51 3.77
CA ILE A 30 10.22 -9.11 4.00
C ILE A 30 10.24 -7.65 4.46
N ILE A 31 11.09 -7.36 5.44
CA ILE A 31 11.45 -5.99 5.83
C ILE A 31 12.85 -5.75 5.27
N ASP A 32 12.96 -4.80 4.34
CA ASP A 32 14.22 -4.35 3.76
C ASP A 32 14.53 -2.94 4.27
N SER A 33 15.37 -2.88 5.31
CA SER A 33 15.75 -1.64 5.98
C SER A 33 16.87 -0.87 5.30
N LEU A 34 17.43 -1.35 4.18
CA LEU A 34 18.55 -0.68 3.51
C LEU A 34 18.19 -0.07 2.15
N GLY A 35 16.97 -0.27 1.65
CA GLY A 35 16.46 0.40 0.45
C GLY A 35 17.22 -0.03 -0.80
N CYS A 36 16.52 -0.70 -1.72
CA CYS A 36 17.10 -1.10 -3.00
C CYS A 36 17.51 0.15 -3.82
N PHE A 37 18.77 0.17 -4.26
CA PHE A 37 19.42 1.10 -5.21
C PHE A 37 18.93 2.56 -5.20
N ASP A 38 19.70 3.42 -4.52
CA ASP A 38 19.79 4.89 -4.69
C ASP A 38 18.55 5.77 -4.42
N CYS A 39 17.31 5.27 -4.46
CA CYS A 39 16.10 6.10 -4.31
C CYS A 39 15.42 6.04 -2.92
N TYR A 40 15.75 5.08 -2.06
CA TYR A 40 15.06 4.90 -0.76
C TYR A 40 15.97 4.82 0.45
N MET A 41 17.17 5.42 0.41
CA MET A 41 18.12 5.41 1.54
C MET A 41 17.64 6.16 2.80
N GLU A 42 16.45 6.77 2.76
CA GLU A 42 15.90 7.56 3.88
C GLU A 42 14.86 6.82 4.72
N GLN A 43 14.32 5.71 4.21
CA GLN A 43 13.25 4.97 4.89
C GLN A 43 13.29 3.47 4.59
N PRO A 44 12.76 2.64 5.50
CA PRO A 44 12.56 1.21 5.24
C PRO A 44 11.63 0.95 4.05
N SER A 45 11.81 -0.22 3.46
CA SER A 45 10.94 -0.75 2.42
C SER A 45 10.51 -2.18 2.77
N TYR A 46 9.44 -2.64 2.12
CA TYR A 46 8.79 -3.90 2.44
C TYR A 46 8.48 -4.69 1.17
N ASP A 47 8.69 -5.99 1.21
CA ASP A 47 8.05 -6.88 0.25
C ASP A 47 6.74 -7.36 0.85
N ILE A 48 5.64 -7.13 0.15
CA ILE A 48 4.28 -7.35 0.64
C ILE A 48 3.59 -8.37 -0.26
N LEU A 49 3.07 -9.44 0.33
CA LEU A 49 2.30 -10.46 -0.38
C LEU A 49 0.82 -10.06 -0.38
N GLY A 50 0.26 -9.78 -1.55
CA GLY A 50 -1.12 -9.31 -1.72
C GLY A 50 -1.79 -9.92 -2.95
N LYS A 51 -3.08 -9.62 -3.14
CA LYS A 51 -3.80 -10.02 -4.37
C LYS A 51 -3.74 -8.88 -5.40
N ASP A 52 -3.24 -9.19 -6.59
CA ASP A 52 -3.20 -8.25 -7.70
C ASP A 52 -4.49 -8.33 -8.52
N LYS A 53 -5.29 -7.25 -8.47
CA LYS A 53 -6.55 -7.16 -9.21
C LYS A 53 -6.34 -7.10 -10.73
N HIS A 54 -5.19 -6.62 -11.19
CA HIS A 54 -4.86 -6.58 -12.62
C HIS A 54 -4.41 -7.93 -13.15
N ASN A 55 -4.09 -8.86 -12.25
CA ASN A 55 -3.65 -10.22 -12.58
C ASN A 55 -4.61 -11.27 -12.01
N ASN A 56 -5.91 -11.13 -12.28
CA ASN A 56 -6.94 -12.11 -11.90
C ASN A 56 -6.94 -12.50 -10.41
N ASP A 57 -6.72 -11.53 -9.50
CA ASP A 57 -6.61 -11.74 -8.06
C ASP A 57 -5.51 -12.75 -7.65
N THR A 58 -4.49 -12.89 -8.48
CA THR A 58 -3.35 -13.78 -8.22
C THR A 58 -2.53 -13.26 -7.04
N LEU A 59 -2.08 -14.18 -6.19
CA LEU A 59 -1.19 -13.88 -5.09
C LEU A 59 0.17 -13.41 -5.63
N THR A 60 0.52 -12.16 -5.37
CA THR A 60 1.65 -11.46 -5.95
C THR A 60 2.52 -10.89 -4.84
N LEU A 61 3.84 -11.04 -4.98
CA LEU A 61 4.82 -10.42 -4.09
C LEU A 61 5.21 -9.06 -4.68
N PHE A 62 4.67 -8.00 -4.07
CA PHE A 62 4.99 -6.61 -4.40
C PHE A 62 6.29 -6.25 -3.68
N LYS A 63 7.31 -5.82 -4.43
CA LYS A 63 8.66 -5.65 -3.89
C LYS A 63 8.98 -4.18 -3.64
N HIS A 64 9.84 -3.94 -2.65
CA HIS A 64 10.41 -2.62 -2.35
C HIS A 64 9.35 -1.53 -2.16
N ILE A 65 8.25 -1.85 -1.49
CA ILE A 65 7.22 -0.88 -1.14
C ILE A 65 7.79 0.05 -0.07
N PRO A 66 7.97 1.35 -0.36
CA PRO A 66 8.50 2.27 0.64
C PRO A 66 7.52 2.44 1.80
N GLU A 67 8.02 2.65 3.02
CA GLU A 67 7.18 2.88 4.20
C GLU A 67 6.16 4.02 4.00
N SER A 68 6.52 5.06 3.24
CA SER A 68 5.65 6.18 2.90
C SER A 68 4.41 5.81 2.07
N ASP A 69 4.45 4.68 1.36
CA ASP A 69 3.33 4.22 0.52
C ASP A 69 2.36 3.33 1.30
N ILE A 70 2.71 2.95 2.54
CA ILE A 70 1.79 2.28 3.45
C ILE A 70 0.80 3.31 4.02
N ILE A 71 -0.49 3.06 3.81
CA ILE A 71 -1.57 3.91 4.27
C ILE A 71 -1.91 3.54 5.72
N GLU A 72 -1.80 4.51 6.63
CA GLU A 72 -2.25 4.32 8.01
C GLU A 72 -3.73 3.93 8.05
N LYS A 73 -4.08 2.94 8.89
CA LYS A 73 -5.46 2.43 9.00
C LYS A 73 -6.50 3.53 9.26
N SER A 74 -6.14 4.60 9.99
CA SER A 74 -6.98 5.78 10.19
C SER A 74 -7.38 6.45 8.87
N LYS A 75 -6.47 6.53 7.90
CA LYS A 75 -6.71 7.13 6.57
C LYS A 75 -7.43 6.17 5.60
N VAL A 76 -7.44 4.87 5.90
CA VAL A 76 -8.18 3.88 5.11
C VAL A 76 -9.69 4.03 5.32
N GLN A 77 -10.13 4.42 6.52
CA GLN A 77 -11.53 4.69 6.83
C GLN A 77 -12.06 5.85 5.96
N ASP A 78 -11.35 6.98 5.99
CA ASP A 78 -11.70 8.19 5.23
C ASP A 78 -11.71 7.95 3.72
N SER A 79 -10.77 7.15 3.21
CA SER A 79 -10.67 6.87 1.78
C SER A 79 -11.75 5.91 1.28
N LYS A 80 -12.15 4.91 2.07
CA LYS A 80 -13.32 4.05 1.75
C LYS A 80 -14.60 4.87 1.69
N GLU A 81 -14.80 5.76 2.65
CA GLU A 81 -15.96 6.64 2.72
C GLU A 81 -16.02 7.60 1.52
N LEU A 82 -14.87 8.15 1.11
CA LEU A 82 -14.73 8.97 -0.11
C LEU A 82 -14.99 8.19 -1.41
N ILE A 83 -14.52 6.95 -1.50
CA ILE A 83 -14.75 6.08 -2.68
C ILE A 83 -16.24 5.74 -2.79
N GLU A 84 -16.88 5.41 -1.67
CA GLU A 84 -18.30 5.07 -1.60
C GLU A 84 -19.18 6.28 -1.94
N LEU A 85 -18.84 7.46 -1.42
CA LEU A 85 -19.49 8.73 -1.79
C LEU A 85 -19.36 9.03 -3.29
N LYS A 86 -18.16 8.86 -3.88
CA LYS A 86 -17.95 9.07 -5.32
C LYS A 86 -18.77 8.10 -6.17
N LYS A 87 -18.85 6.83 -5.75
CA LYS A 87 -19.66 5.81 -6.43
C LYS A 87 -21.14 6.16 -6.40
N HIS A 88 -21.68 6.52 -5.23
CA HIS A 88 -23.08 6.94 -5.08
C HIS A 88 -23.42 8.19 -5.88
N MET A 89 -22.51 9.17 -5.93
CA MET A 89 -22.69 10.38 -6.73
C MET A 89 -22.64 10.11 -8.25
N SER A 90 -21.83 9.13 -8.68
CA SER A 90 -21.78 8.69 -10.07
C SER A 90 -23.08 7.98 -10.48
N GLU A 91 -23.58 7.06 -9.66
CA GLU A 91 -24.81 6.29 -9.92
C GLU A 91 -26.06 7.17 -10.00
N ARG A 92 -26.09 8.30 -9.28
CA ARG A 92 -27.17 9.30 -9.38
C ARG A 92 -27.16 10.10 -10.68
N ARG A 93 -26.00 10.23 -11.35
CA ARG A 93 -25.87 10.99 -12.60
C ARG A 93 -26.27 10.19 -13.85
N THR A 94 -26.28 8.86 -13.77
CA THR A 94 -26.56 7.97 -14.91
C THR A 94 -28.06 7.63 -15.10
N LYS A 95 -28.96 8.21 -14.29
CA LYS A 95 -30.42 7.93 -14.31
C LYS A 95 -31.28 9.00 -15.01
N ILE A 96 -30.72 9.77 -15.95
CA ILE A 96 -31.47 10.75 -16.76
C ILE A 96 -31.52 10.28 -18.21
#